data_AF-L0AV61-F1
#
_entry.id   AF-L0AV61-F1
#
_cell.length_a   1.000
_cell.length_b   1.000
_cell.length_c   1.000
_cell.angle_alpha   90.00
_cell.angle_beta   90.00
_cell.angle_gamma   90.00
#
_symmetry.space_group_name_H-M   'P 1'
#
loop_
_entity.id
_entity.type
_entity.pdbx_description
1 polymer ?
#
loop_
_entity_poly.entity_id
_entity_poly.type
_entity_poly.pdbx_seq_one_letter_code
_entity_poly.pdbx_strand_id
1 'polypeptide(L)'
;MGTIDEFMKKTTDLVHLKLSRATFDIELSHQRTNNLVHVTSTTSMEPSNSQENSEIRQGANITSTHYSVRPEMQFYVTIGVVKYNGHVIESRNDGLLNREVVWKHGMYNQNFTIISRYNDGMSVEDKYNFTYDGEVELE
;
A
#
# COMPACT_ATOMS: atom_id res chain seq x y z
N MET A 1 16.57 8.89 -19.40
CA MET A 1 15.38 9.49 -18.77
C MET A 1 15.86 10.54 -17.78
N GLY A 2 15.16 11.66 -17.65
CA GLY A 2 15.55 12.77 -16.77
C GLY A 2 14.97 12.61 -15.37
N THR A 3 15.66 13.13 -14.35
CA THR A 3 15.14 13.20 -12.98
C THR A 3 14.32 14.48 -12.78
N ILE A 4 13.20 14.35 -12.08
CA ILE A 4 12.28 15.40 -11.68
C ILE A 4 12.70 15.84 -10.28
N ASP A 5 13.00 17.13 -10.15
CA ASP A 5 13.14 17.78 -8.84
C ASP A 5 11.82 18.43 -8.46
N GLU A 6 11.27 18.04 -7.30
CA GLU A 6 10.07 18.67 -6.76
C GLU A 6 10.46 19.82 -5.82
N PHE A 7 9.64 20.89 -5.82
CA PHE A 7 9.83 22.05 -4.97
C PHE A 7 8.49 22.43 -4.33
N MET A 8 8.54 22.91 -3.09
CA MET A 8 7.40 23.44 -2.36
C MET A 8 7.61 24.93 -2.07
N LYS A 9 6.53 25.70 -2.14
CA LYS A 9 6.49 27.10 -1.69
C LYS A 9 5.21 27.33 -0.91
N LYS A 10 5.32 27.60 0.38
CA LYS A 10 4.21 28.06 1.21
C LYS A 10 3.96 29.55 0.98
N THR A 11 2.80 30.04 1.39
CA THR A 11 2.40 31.45 1.25
C THR A 11 3.40 32.41 1.91
N THR A 12 4.08 31.94 2.95
CA THR A 12 5.10 32.70 3.71
C THR A 12 6.51 32.57 3.14
N ASP A 13 6.75 31.65 2.19
CA ASP A 13 8.09 31.33 1.75
C ASP A 13 8.57 32.34 0.69
N LEU A 14 9.70 32.98 0.97
CA LEU A 14 10.34 33.93 0.04
C LEU A 14 10.96 33.22 -1.17
N VAL A 15 11.29 31.93 -1.04
CA VAL A 15 11.94 31.11 -2.06
C VAL A 15 11.29 29.72 -2.15
N HIS A 16 11.48 29.05 -3.28
CA HIS A 16 11.10 27.64 -3.42
C HIS A 16 12.07 26.76 -2.63
N LEU A 17 11.56 25.83 -1.86
CA LEU A 17 12.35 24.84 -1.13
C LEU A 17 12.31 23.51 -1.89
N LYS A 18 13.49 22.92 -2.17
CA LYS A 18 13.56 21.59 -2.77
C LYS A 18 12.92 20.59 -1.81
N LEU A 19 12.03 19.77 -2.34
CA LEU A 19 11.31 18.77 -1.59
C LEU A 19 12.22 17.59 -1.31
N SER A 20 12.28 17.19 -0.04
CA SER A 20 12.97 15.98 0.39
C SER A 20 12.10 15.31 1.44
N ARG A 21 11.77 14.04 1.20
CA ARG A 21 10.86 13.26 2.05
C ARG A 21 11.66 12.25 2.85
N ALA A 22 11.35 12.11 4.14
CA ALA A 22 11.83 10.97 4.93
C ALA A 22 11.00 9.72 4.60
N THR A 23 11.62 8.55 4.64
CA THR A 23 10.91 7.28 4.48
C THR A 23 10.57 6.69 5.84
N PHE A 24 9.43 6.00 5.94
CA PHE A 24 9.09 5.19 7.11
C PHE A 24 8.54 3.82 6.70
N ASP A 25 8.64 2.87 7.61
CA ASP A 25 8.18 1.49 7.43
C ASP A 25 6.72 1.34 7.85
N ILE A 26 5.98 0.48 7.16
CA ILE A 26 4.64 0.06 7.58
C ILE A 26 4.57 -1.47 7.73
N GLU A 27 3.87 -1.94 8.76
CA GLU A 27 3.49 -3.34 8.94
C GLU A 27 1.97 -3.46 8.73
N LEU A 28 1.57 -3.99 7.57
CA LEU A 28 0.19 -3.92 7.10
C LEU A 28 -0.81 -4.56 8.07
N SER A 29 -0.44 -5.68 8.71
CA SER A 29 -1.35 -6.41 9.61
C SER A 29 -1.67 -5.66 10.92
N HIS A 30 -0.84 -4.69 11.30
CA HIS A 30 -0.99 -3.93 12.56
C HIS A 30 -1.16 -2.42 12.35
N GLN A 31 -0.93 -1.93 11.14
CA GLN A 31 -0.94 -0.50 10.86
C GLN A 31 -2.34 0.09 10.98
N ARG A 32 -2.47 1.11 11.84
CA ARG A 32 -3.67 1.93 12.02
C ARG A 32 -3.43 3.35 11.56
N THR A 33 -4.49 4.11 11.33
CA THR A 33 -4.41 5.56 11.11
C THR A 33 -3.65 6.23 12.26
N ASN A 34 -2.69 7.08 11.93
CA ASN A 34 -1.91 7.85 12.89
C ASN A 34 -1.53 9.22 12.31
N ASN A 35 -0.52 9.90 12.86
CA ASN A 35 -0.11 11.22 12.37
C ASN A 35 0.46 11.22 10.94
N LEU A 36 0.97 10.08 10.46
CA LEU A 36 1.65 9.94 9.17
C LEU A 36 0.81 9.24 8.11
N VAL A 37 0.12 8.15 8.49
CA VAL A 37 -0.62 7.28 7.56
C VAL A 37 -2.13 7.37 7.80
N HIS A 38 -2.89 7.39 6.71
CA HIS A 38 -4.33 7.21 6.68
C HIS A 38 -4.64 5.78 6.24
N VAL A 39 -5.47 5.10 7.02
CA VAL A 39 -5.94 3.74 6.73
C VAL A 39 -7.46 3.77 6.56
N THR A 40 -7.93 3.36 5.40
CA THR A 40 -9.38 3.19 5.12
C THR A 40 -9.68 1.74 4.79
N SER A 41 -10.86 1.25 5.14
CA SER A 41 -11.26 -0.13 4.84
C SER A 41 -12.67 -0.16 4.29
N THR A 42 -12.87 -0.89 3.20
CA THR A 42 -14.18 -1.13 2.58
C THR A 42 -14.41 -2.63 2.48
N THR A 43 -15.59 -3.09 2.84
CA THR A 43 -15.97 -4.51 2.73
C THR A 43 -17.03 -4.64 1.65
N SER A 44 -16.81 -5.54 0.70
CA SER A 44 -17.76 -5.88 -0.36
C SER A 44 -17.94 -7.39 -0.43
N MET A 45 -19.13 -7.84 -0.83
CA MET A 45 -19.36 -9.25 -1.15
C MET A 45 -18.80 -9.54 -2.55
N GLU A 46 -18.07 -10.65 -2.72
CA GLU A 46 -17.69 -11.07 -4.07
C GLU A 46 -18.93 -11.32 -4.94
N PRO A 47 -18.99 -10.78 -6.16
CA PRO A 47 -19.99 -11.20 -7.11
C PRO A 47 -19.78 -12.70 -7.39
N SER A 48 -20.85 -13.48 -7.22
CA SER A 48 -20.84 -14.90 -7.57
C SER A 48 -20.72 -14.99 -9.09
N ASN A 49 -19.50 -15.08 -9.61
CA ASN A 49 -19.26 -15.43 -11.01
C ASN A 49 -19.60 -16.92 -11.15
N SER A 50 -20.89 -17.21 -11.37
CA SER A 50 -21.42 -18.54 -11.57
C SER A 50 -20.97 -19.09 -12.92
N GLN A 51 -19.78 -19.67 -12.98
CA GLN A 51 -19.47 -20.70 -13.97
C GLN A 51 -18.26 -21.56 -13.58
N GLU A 52 -18.25 -22.12 -12.37
CA GLU A 52 -17.50 -23.37 -12.16
C GLU A 52 -18.06 -24.13 -10.95
N ASN A 53 -18.41 -25.39 -11.21
CA ASN A 53 -18.98 -26.34 -10.27
C ASN A 53 -18.04 -26.51 -9.06
N SER A 54 -18.43 -26.00 -7.90
CA SER A 54 -18.21 -26.65 -6.60
C SER A 54 -19.08 -25.94 -5.57
N GLU A 55 -20.00 -26.70 -4.99
CA GLU A 55 -20.70 -26.35 -3.76
C GLU A 55 -19.65 -25.90 -2.72
N ILE A 56 -19.93 -24.83 -1.95
CA ILE A 56 -19.08 -24.18 -0.91
C ILE A 56 -18.24 -22.94 -1.36
N ARG A 57 -18.71 -22.10 -2.31
CA ARG A 57 -18.22 -20.70 -2.42
C ARG A 57 -19.36 -19.68 -2.42
N GLN A 58 -20.13 -19.66 -1.33
CA GLN A 58 -21.09 -18.56 -1.10
C GLN A 58 -20.33 -17.31 -0.63
N GLY A 59 -20.37 -16.26 -1.45
CA GLY A 59 -20.10 -14.85 -1.11
C GLY A 59 -19.15 -14.58 0.04
N ALA A 60 -17.86 -14.88 -0.12
CA ALA A 60 -16.86 -14.46 0.85
C ALA A 60 -16.81 -12.92 0.87
N ASN A 61 -16.92 -12.34 2.06
CA ASN A 61 -16.66 -10.91 2.25
C ASN A 61 -15.18 -10.65 1.94
N ILE A 62 -14.90 -9.77 0.98
CA ILE A 62 -13.57 -9.23 0.74
C ILE A 62 -13.51 -7.86 1.40
N THR A 63 -12.54 -7.69 2.29
CA THR A 63 -12.17 -6.39 2.81
C THR A 63 -10.97 -5.87 2.02
N SER A 64 -11.06 -4.61 1.60
CA SER A 64 -9.99 -3.88 0.95
C SER A 64 -9.54 -2.76 1.89
N THR A 65 -8.31 -2.84 2.36
CA THR A 65 -7.68 -1.83 3.20
C THR A 65 -6.69 -1.00 2.38
N HIS A 66 -6.86 0.32 2.36
CA HIS A 66 -5.98 1.25 1.66
C HIS A 66 -5.14 2.02 2.67
N TYR A 67 -3.83 2.06 2.43
CA TYR A 67 -2.82 2.73 3.22
C TYR A 67 -2.18 3.82 2.37
N SER A 68 -2.25 5.05 2.85
CA SER A 68 -1.68 6.22 2.17
C SER A 68 -1.07 7.18 3.19
N VAL A 69 -0.06 7.94 2.79
CA VAL A 69 0.40 9.07 3.61
C VAL A 69 -0.73 10.10 3.70
N ARG A 70 -0.92 10.69 4.88
CA ARG A 70 -1.93 11.74 5.06
C ARG A 70 -1.64 12.93 4.14
N PRO A 71 -2.65 13.57 3.53
CA PRO A 71 -2.44 14.67 2.57
C PRO A 71 -1.54 15.80 3.10
N GLU A 72 -1.64 16.14 4.38
CA GLU A 72 -0.78 17.15 5.02
C GLU A 72 0.68 16.71 5.22
N MET A 73 0.94 15.40 5.20
CA MET A 73 2.26 14.80 5.41
C MET A 73 2.97 14.41 4.10
N GLN A 74 2.28 14.44 2.96
CA GLN A 74 2.78 13.98 1.65
C GLN A 74 4.04 14.72 1.16
N PHE A 75 4.33 15.89 1.70
CA PHE A 75 5.51 16.70 1.36
C PHE A 75 6.71 16.42 2.27
N TYR A 76 6.51 15.71 3.37
CA TYR A 76 7.52 15.48 4.40
C TYR A 76 7.92 14.01 4.50
N VAL A 77 7.00 13.09 4.23
CA VAL A 77 7.25 11.65 4.36
C VAL A 77 6.64 10.85 3.21
N THR A 78 7.19 9.66 2.96
CA THR A 78 6.61 8.64 2.09
C THR A 78 6.75 7.25 2.72
N ILE A 79 5.90 6.31 2.34
CA ILE A 79 6.02 4.90 2.75
C ILE A 79 7.23 4.31 2.04
N GLY A 80 8.26 3.95 2.80
CA GLY A 80 9.48 3.32 2.30
C GLY A 80 9.34 1.81 2.24
N VAL A 81 9.45 1.14 3.39
CA VAL A 81 9.34 -0.33 3.42
C VAL A 81 7.91 -0.75 3.73
N VAL A 82 7.40 -1.71 2.96
CA VAL A 82 6.11 -2.35 3.18
C VAL A 82 6.34 -3.76 3.71
N LYS A 83 5.83 -4.05 4.90
CA LYS A 83 5.93 -5.36 5.55
C LYS A 83 4.55 -5.99 5.75
N TYR A 84 4.51 -7.31 5.70
CA TYR A 84 3.36 -8.11 6.10
C TYR A 84 3.83 -9.29 6.94
N ASN A 85 3.35 -9.35 8.19
CA ASN A 85 3.73 -10.38 9.16
C ASN A 85 5.25 -10.53 9.30
N GLY A 86 5.97 -9.39 9.33
CA GLY A 86 7.43 -9.36 9.45
C GLY A 86 8.20 -9.57 8.13
N HIS A 87 7.54 -9.99 7.05
CA HIS A 87 8.17 -10.14 5.74
C HIS A 87 8.14 -8.84 4.94
N VAL A 88 9.27 -8.46 4.36
CA VAL A 88 9.36 -7.31 3.45
C VAL A 88 8.74 -7.70 2.10
N ILE A 89 7.70 -6.96 1.70
CA ILE A 89 7.06 -7.10 0.38
C ILE A 89 7.73 -6.16 -0.63
N GLU A 90 8.04 -4.93 -0.20
CA GLU A 90 8.65 -3.90 -1.03
C GLU A 90 9.56 -2.99 -0.18
N SER A 91 10.70 -2.60 -0.72
CA SER A 91 11.72 -1.77 -0.06
C SER A 91 12.49 -0.85 -1.00
N ARG A 92 12.15 -0.80 -2.29
CA ARG A 92 12.79 0.10 -3.26
C ARG A 92 12.43 1.54 -2.94
N ASN A 93 13.46 2.35 -2.63
CA ASN A 93 13.32 3.73 -2.20
C ASN A 93 14.05 4.74 -3.10
N ASP A 94 14.92 4.28 -4.00
CA ASP A 94 15.70 5.16 -4.87
C ASP A 94 14.78 5.97 -5.78
N GLY A 95 14.79 7.29 -5.58
CA GLY A 95 13.93 8.22 -6.30
C GLY A 95 12.46 8.17 -5.90
N LEU A 96 12.08 7.49 -4.82
CA LEU A 96 10.67 7.33 -4.43
C LEU A 96 10.06 8.67 -3.98
N LEU A 97 8.97 9.06 -4.64
CA LEU A 97 8.21 10.27 -4.32
C LEU A 97 6.96 9.96 -3.49
N ASN A 98 6.25 8.88 -3.83
CA ASN A 98 5.02 8.48 -3.17
C ASN A 98 4.85 6.96 -3.29
N ARG A 99 4.29 6.33 -2.26
CA ARG A 99 3.84 4.95 -2.27
C ARG A 99 2.49 4.83 -1.57
N GLU A 100 1.58 4.09 -2.18
CA GLU A 100 0.30 3.67 -1.62
C GLU A 100 0.19 2.15 -1.65
N VAL A 101 -0.53 1.59 -0.68
CA VAL A 101 -0.74 0.14 -0.60
C VAL A 101 -2.23 -0.16 -0.49
N VAL A 102 -2.70 -1.09 -1.31
CA VAL A 102 -4.03 -1.70 -1.20
C VAL A 102 -3.85 -3.15 -0.80
N TRP A 103 -4.40 -3.53 0.34
CA TRP A 103 -4.47 -4.91 0.80
C TRP A 103 -5.90 -5.41 0.70
N LYS A 104 -6.15 -6.33 -0.23
CA LYS A 104 -7.43 -7.04 -0.35
C LYS A 104 -7.30 -8.38 0.34
N HIS A 105 -8.07 -8.57 1.40
CA HIS A 105 -8.09 -9.81 2.16
C HIS A 105 -9.50 -10.39 2.27
N GLY A 106 -9.59 -11.69 2.02
CA GLY A 106 -10.74 -12.52 2.34
C GLY A 106 -10.30 -13.70 3.21
N MET A 107 -11.20 -14.64 3.48
CA MET A 107 -10.91 -15.80 4.34
C MET A 107 -9.70 -16.63 3.88
N TYR A 108 -9.40 -16.66 2.57
CA TYR A 108 -8.37 -17.55 1.99
C TYR A 108 -7.34 -16.85 1.10
N ASN A 109 -7.52 -15.55 0.79
CA ASN A 109 -6.69 -14.85 -0.18
C ASN A 109 -6.17 -13.54 0.39
N GLN A 110 -4.86 -13.34 0.30
CA GLN A 110 -4.19 -12.08 0.62
C GLN A 110 -3.61 -11.51 -0.67
N ASN A 111 -4.16 -10.40 -1.16
CA ASN A 111 -3.66 -9.74 -2.36
C ASN A 111 -3.21 -8.34 -2.00
N PHE A 112 -1.97 -8.01 -2.32
CA PHE A 112 -1.38 -6.69 -2.12
C PHE A 112 -1.18 -6.03 -3.48
N THR A 113 -1.50 -4.75 -3.57
CA THR A 113 -1.17 -3.90 -4.71
C THR A 113 -0.43 -2.69 -4.18
N ILE A 114 0.80 -2.50 -4.63
CA ILE A 114 1.67 -1.40 -4.21
C ILE A 114 1.85 -0.48 -5.42
N ILE A 115 1.46 0.78 -5.25
CA ILE A 115 1.56 1.80 -6.30
C ILE A 115 2.67 2.76 -5.88
N SER A 116 3.77 2.77 -6.62
CA SER A 116 4.95 3.60 -6.36
C SER A 116 5.15 4.62 -7.46
N ARG A 117 5.43 5.87 -7.10
CA ARG A 117 5.80 6.95 -8.05
C ARG A 117 7.21 7.41 -7.77
N TYR A 118 8.01 7.51 -8.82
CA TYR A 118 9.42 7.84 -8.76
C TYR A 118 9.74 9.18 -9.42
N ASN A 119 10.89 9.73 -9.07
CA ASN A 119 11.36 11.02 -9.54
C ASN A 119 11.81 11.00 -11.00
N ASP A 120 11.95 9.85 -11.64
CA ASP A 120 12.15 9.76 -13.10
C ASP A 120 10.82 9.86 -13.89
N GLY A 121 9.70 10.06 -13.18
CA GLY A 121 8.36 10.10 -13.75
C GLY A 121 7.71 8.72 -13.89
N MET A 122 8.40 7.63 -13.50
CA MET A 122 7.85 6.28 -13.55
C MET A 122 6.78 6.08 -12.45
N SER A 123 5.67 5.46 -12.83
CA SER A 123 4.69 4.89 -11.90
C SER A 123 4.70 3.39 -12.06
N VAL A 124 4.89 2.65 -10.97
CA VAL A 124 4.94 1.19 -10.95
C VAL A 124 3.80 0.68 -10.08
N GLU A 125 3.07 -0.32 -10.58
CA GLU A 125 2.03 -1.04 -9.86
C GLU A 125 2.46 -2.51 -9.70
N ASP A 126 2.87 -2.89 -8.50
CA ASP A 126 3.33 -4.24 -8.18
C ASP A 126 2.22 -5.00 -7.45
N LYS A 127 2.00 -6.26 -7.85
CA LYS A 127 0.95 -7.12 -7.30
C LYS A 127 1.54 -8.37 -6.68
N TYR A 128 1.14 -8.66 -5.45
CA TYR A 128 1.61 -9.81 -4.68
C TYR A 128 0.42 -10.60 -4.18
N ASN A 129 0.43 -11.91 -4.38
CA ASN A 129 -0.62 -12.81 -3.91
C ASN A 129 0.03 -13.80 -2.94
N PHE A 130 -0.53 -13.90 -1.74
CA PHE A 130 -0.17 -14.91 -0.76
C PHE A 130 -1.39 -15.79 -0.54
N THR A 131 -1.22 -17.08 -0.81
CA THR A 131 -2.17 -18.12 -0.42
C THR A 131 -1.71 -18.71 0.90
N TYR A 132 -2.64 -18.86 1.85
CA TYR A 132 -2.35 -19.61 3.05
C TYR A 132 -2.37 -21.10 2.67
N ASP A 133 -1.20 -21.69 2.45
CA ASP A 133 -1.07 -23.15 2.37
C ASP A 133 -1.26 -23.65 3.80
N GLY A 134 -2.46 -24.17 4.09
CA GLY A 134 -2.83 -24.61 5.42
C GLY A 134 -2.00 -25.82 5.87
N GLU A 135 -0.86 -25.58 6.48
CA GLU A 135 -0.30 -26.52 7.45
C GLU A 135 -0.89 -26.20 8.82
N VAL A 136 -1.89 -27.00 9.20
CA VAL A 136 -2.32 -27.12 10.59
C VAL A 136 -1.30 -28.05 11.24
N GLU A 137 -0.35 -27.51 11.99
CA GLU A 137 0.35 -28.30 13.02
C GLU A 137 -0.70 -28.69 14.06
N LEU A 138 -1.09 -29.97 14.04
CA LEU A 138 -1.82 -30.59 15.14
C LEU A 138 -0.76 -30.92 16.21
N GLU A 139 -0.79 -30.22 17.34
CA GLU A 139 -0.20 -30.69 18.60
C GLU A 139 -0.95 -31.91 19.15
#